data_AF-A0A816A2P3-F1
#
_entry.id   AF-A0A816A2P3-F1
#
_cell.length_a   1.000
_cell.length_b   1.000
_cell.length_c   1.000
_cell.angle_alpha   90.00
_cell.angle_beta   90.00
_cell.angle_gamma   90.00
#
_symmetry.space_group_name_H-M   'P 1'
#
loop_
_entity.id
_entity.type
_entity.pdbx_description
1 polymer ?
#
loop_
_entity_poly.entity_id
_entity_poly.type
_entity_poly.pdbx_seq_one_letter_code
_entity_poly.pdbx_strand_id
1 'polypeptide(L)'
;MAETYIHRKKSTNETKNKNQSTFFHTSILPSKTYQEKHQLPLKELKNSVKDYKKQPSLQKVDTEKYRNSLQRQLSIDMLRQGYHQSFRELCTILEWQKNDREQLGVEHPHYRRSLLDGEPDKLRFLCIYLNKIEEAERRKQYSNMYKNYIELASFFLKSDDHWLSDSFYKKCLSVAQTYTQFDSQLVAEAYLNVGLVYERQ
;
A
#
# COMPACT_ATOMS: atom_id res chain seq x y z
N MET A 1 63.86 -11.89 5.32
CA MET A 1 64.36 -12.77 4.24
C MET A 1 63.15 -13.14 3.41
N ALA A 2 62.86 -12.32 2.39
CA ALA A 2 63.12 -12.60 0.96
C ALA A 2 61.85 -13.22 0.34
N GLU A 3 61.30 -12.82 -0.80
CA GLU A 3 61.69 -11.84 -1.81
C GLU A 3 60.42 -11.49 -2.62
N THR A 4 60.33 -10.21 -2.96
CA THR A 4 59.75 -9.59 -4.17
C THR A 4 59.25 -10.50 -5.30
N TYR A 5 58.12 -10.13 -5.93
CA TYR A 5 58.09 -9.88 -7.39
C TYR A 5 56.98 -8.89 -7.79
N ILE A 6 57.43 -7.72 -8.26
CA ILE A 6 56.69 -6.70 -8.98
C ILE A 6 56.82 -7.01 -10.47
N HIS A 7 55.73 -6.96 -11.27
CA HIS A 7 55.83 -6.38 -12.62
C HIS A 7 54.51 -5.82 -13.18
N ARG A 8 54.46 -4.48 -13.10
CA ARG A 8 53.85 -3.49 -14.00
C ARG A 8 53.88 -3.87 -15.48
N LYS A 9 52.76 -3.65 -16.20
CA LYS A 9 52.77 -3.08 -17.57
C LYS A 9 51.61 -2.11 -17.78
N LYS A 10 51.97 -0.85 -18.07
CA LYS A 10 51.17 0.12 -18.84
C LYS A 10 51.46 -0.11 -20.33
N SER A 11 50.45 -0.01 -21.20
CA SER A 11 50.53 0.48 -22.58
C SER A 11 49.09 0.60 -23.11
N THR A 12 48.46 1.77 -23.27
CA THR A 12 48.51 2.72 -24.41
C THR A 12 48.46 2.11 -25.83
N ASN A 13 47.38 2.53 -26.50
CA ASN A 13 47.25 2.98 -27.89
C ASN A 13 46.80 2.02 -29.02
N GLU A 14 45.62 2.40 -29.54
CA GLU A 14 45.28 2.61 -30.95
C GLU A 14 45.35 1.42 -31.92
N THR A 15 44.20 1.04 -32.51
CA THR A 15 43.90 1.44 -33.90
C THR A 15 42.47 1.08 -34.34
N LYS A 16 41.77 2.12 -34.82
CA LYS A 16 40.94 2.19 -36.04
C LYS A 16 40.04 0.99 -36.37
N ASN A 17 38.72 1.21 -36.28
CA ASN A 17 37.84 0.79 -37.35
C ASN A 17 36.88 1.92 -37.76
N LYS A 18 37.14 2.46 -38.95
CA LYS A 18 36.26 3.39 -39.67
C LYS A 18 35.15 2.54 -40.28
N ASN A 19 33.90 2.84 -39.95
CA ASN A 19 32.80 2.62 -40.87
C ASN A 19 31.80 3.76 -40.69
N GLN A 20 32.04 4.81 -41.47
CA GLN A 20 31.06 5.83 -41.79
C GLN A 20 29.97 5.15 -42.63
N SER A 21 28.78 5.00 -42.08
CA SER A 21 27.57 4.73 -42.85
C SER A 21 26.61 5.88 -42.61
N THR A 22 26.44 6.66 -43.66
CA THR A 22 25.54 7.80 -43.81
C THR A 22 24.11 7.47 -43.39
N PHE A 23 23.61 8.10 -42.32
CA PHE A 23 22.19 8.09 -42.01
C PHE A 23 21.50 9.15 -42.86
N PHE A 24 20.87 8.69 -43.94
CA PHE A 24 19.94 9.49 -44.74
C PHE A 24 18.72 9.84 -43.89
N HIS A 25 18.49 11.13 -43.69
CA HIS A 25 17.27 11.66 -43.08
C HIS A 25 16.12 11.52 -44.10
N THR A 26 15.43 10.38 -44.10
CA THR A 26 14.21 10.21 -44.91
C THR A 26 13.00 10.58 -44.07
N SER A 27 12.47 11.78 -44.31
CA SER A 27 11.14 12.19 -43.90
C SER A 27 10.12 11.31 -44.62
N ILE A 28 9.38 10.50 -43.86
CA ILE A 28 8.22 9.79 -44.38
C ILE A 28 7.11 10.83 -44.54
N LEU A 29 6.95 11.33 -45.77
CA LEU A 29 5.76 12.03 -46.22
C LEU A 29 4.65 10.99 -46.43
N PRO A 30 3.47 11.10 -45.77
CA PRO A 30 2.37 10.22 -46.06
C PRO A 30 1.75 10.53 -47.43
N SER A 31 1.57 9.47 -48.21
CA SER A 31 1.01 9.42 -49.56
C SER A 31 -0.41 10.00 -49.63
N LYS A 32 -0.66 10.87 -50.61
CA LYS A 32 -1.97 11.43 -50.95
C LYS A 32 -2.87 10.37 -51.61
N THR A 33 -3.56 9.52 -50.84
CA THR A 33 -4.57 8.60 -51.40
C THR A 33 -5.78 8.31 -50.50
N TYR A 34 -6.19 9.26 -49.66
CA TYR A 34 -7.48 9.17 -48.95
C TYR A 34 -8.12 10.56 -48.80
N GLN A 35 -8.58 11.18 -49.90
CA GLN A 35 -9.34 12.44 -49.82
C GLN A 35 -10.57 12.55 -50.72
N GLU A 36 -11.11 11.45 -51.24
CA GLU A 36 -12.39 11.55 -51.96
C GLU A 36 -13.27 10.35 -51.67
N LYS A 37 -14.22 10.57 -50.75
CA LYS A 37 -15.62 10.10 -50.73
C LYS A 37 -16.16 10.23 -49.30
N HIS A 38 -17.34 10.85 -49.19
CA HIS A 38 -18.10 11.12 -47.95
C HIS A 38 -17.81 12.45 -47.22
N GLN A 39 -17.94 13.57 -47.92
CA GLN A 39 -18.46 14.78 -47.27
C GLN A 39 -19.98 14.63 -47.11
N LEU A 40 -20.40 14.06 -45.98
CA LEU A 40 -21.77 14.22 -45.50
C LEU A 40 -22.01 15.71 -45.19
N PRO A 41 -23.16 16.30 -45.56
CA PRO A 41 -23.41 17.72 -45.36
C PRO A 41 -23.35 18.11 -43.87
N LEU A 42 -22.48 19.05 -43.52
CA LEU A 42 -22.32 19.65 -42.18
C LEU A 42 -23.63 20.16 -41.52
N LYS A 43 -24.73 20.24 -42.29
CA LYS A 43 -26.05 20.65 -41.79
C LYS A 43 -26.82 19.51 -41.10
N GLU A 44 -26.54 18.25 -41.42
CA GLU A 44 -27.20 17.10 -40.79
C GLU A 44 -26.58 16.71 -39.45
N LEU A 45 -25.26 16.94 -39.27
CA LEU A 45 -24.58 16.68 -37.99
C LEU A 45 -25.09 17.60 -36.87
N LYS A 46 -25.52 18.83 -37.18
CA LYS A 46 -26.03 19.78 -36.19
C LYS A 46 -27.37 19.39 -35.59
N ASN A 47 -28.16 18.57 -36.31
CA ASN A 47 -29.47 18.11 -35.82
C ASN A 47 -29.38 16.79 -35.03
N SER A 48 -28.29 16.03 -35.17
CA SER A 48 -28.01 14.81 -34.39
C SER A 48 -27.39 15.06 -33.00
N VAL A 49 -27.01 16.31 -32.70
CA VAL A 49 -26.28 16.73 -31.49
C VAL A 49 -27.23 17.02 -30.31
N LYS A 50 -28.54 16.76 -30.46
CA LYS A 50 -29.57 17.09 -29.45
C LYS A 50 -29.90 16.01 -28.43
N ASP A 51 -29.20 14.87 -28.43
CA ASP A 51 -29.43 13.77 -27.48
C ASP A 51 -28.19 13.36 -26.68
N TYR A 52 -27.32 14.31 -26.32
CA TYR A 52 -26.50 14.08 -25.13
C TYR A 52 -27.41 14.17 -23.92
N LYS A 53 -28.02 13.05 -23.53
CA LYS A 53 -28.45 12.84 -22.14
C LYS A 53 -27.32 13.41 -21.29
N LYS A 54 -27.57 14.49 -20.55
CA LYS A 54 -26.61 15.13 -19.64
C LYS A 54 -25.90 14.01 -18.90
N GLN A 55 -24.67 13.68 -19.31
CA GLN A 55 -23.84 12.82 -18.48
C GLN A 55 -23.69 13.60 -17.17
N PRO A 56 -24.00 13.00 -16.02
CA PRO A 56 -23.78 13.69 -14.76
C PRO A 56 -22.32 14.15 -14.77
N SER A 57 -22.11 15.46 -14.54
CA SER A 57 -20.76 16.01 -14.49
C SER A 57 -20.02 15.29 -13.38
N LEU A 58 -19.20 14.30 -13.75
CA LEU A 58 -18.39 13.54 -12.81
C LEU A 58 -17.53 14.56 -12.07
N GLN A 59 -17.75 14.69 -10.78
CA GLN A 59 -16.93 15.60 -10.00
C GLN A 59 -15.52 15.02 -9.96
N LYS A 60 -14.51 15.88 -9.76
CA LYS A 60 -13.12 15.44 -9.66
C LYS A 60 -12.93 14.30 -8.62
N VAL A 61 -13.76 14.31 -7.59
CA VAL A 61 -13.82 13.27 -6.54
C VAL A 61 -14.26 11.89 -7.07
N ASP A 62 -15.09 11.84 -8.10
CA ASP A 62 -15.61 10.58 -8.67
C ASP A 62 -14.56 9.88 -9.55
N THR A 63 -13.71 10.66 -10.24
CA THR A 63 -12.60 10.11 -11.03
C THR A 63 -11.41 9.69 -10.17
N GLU A 64 -11.22 10.31 -9.00
CA GLU A 64 -10.17 9.95 -8.04
C GLU A 64 -10.35 8.53 -7.45
N LYS A 65 -11.58 8.09 -7.22
CA LYS A 65 -11.88 6.72 -6.72
C LYS A 65 -11.40 5.62 -7.68
N TYR A 66 -11.37 5.91 -8.98
CA TYR A 66 -10.93 4.96 -10.01
C TYR A 66 -9.41 4.97 -10.24
N ARG A 67 -8.72 6.03 -9.82
CA ARG A 67 -7.29 6.22 -10.05
C ARG A 67 -6.42 5.81 -8.86
N ASN A 68 -6.99 5.77 -7.66
CA ASN A 68 -6.26 5.54 -6.42
C ASN A 68 -6.22 4.05 -6.05
N SER A 69 -5.12 3.61 -5.45
CA SER A 69 -5.08 2.31 -4.79
C SER A 69 -6.08 2.26 -3.63
N LEU A 70 -6.50 1.07 -3.24
CA LEU A 70 -7.43 0.89 -2.13
C LEU A 70 -6.88 1.50 -0.84
N GLN A 71 -5.60 1.26 -0.52
CA GLN A 71 -4.94 1.91 0.62
C GLN A 71 -5.09 3.43 0.57
N ARG A 72 -4.78 4.05 -0.57
CA ARG A 72 -4.87 5.51 -0.70
C ARG A 72 -6.31 6.00 -0.51
N GLN A 73 -7.30 5.29 -1.05
CA GLN A 73 -8.70 5.63 -0.84
C GLN A 73 -9.07 5.56 0.64
N LEU A 74 -8.74 4.46 1.32
CA LEU A 74 -9.02 4.28 2.74
C LEU A 74 -8.33 5.35 3.60
N SER A 75 -7.08 5.68 3.30
CA SER A 75 -6.35 6.77 3.99
C SER A 75 -7.04 8.12 3.83
N ILE A 76 -7.49 8.46 2.62
CA ILE A 76 -8.24 9.71 2.38
C ILE A 76 -9.54 9.71 3.18
N ASP A 77 -10.27 8.59 3.20
CA ASP A 77 -11.53 8.45 3.93
C ASP A 77 -11.32 8.56 5.44
N MET A 78 -10.26 7.98 6.00
CA MET A 78 -9.89 8.10 7.42
C MET A 78 -9.60 9.56 7.78
N LEU A 79 -8.78 10.26 6.99
CA LEU A 79 -8.43 11.66 7.23
C LEU A 79 -9.65 12.59 7.11
N ARG A 80 -10.53 12.36 6.13
CA ARG A 80 -11.78 13.13 5.96
C ARG A 80 -12.72 12.99 7.17
N GLN A 81 -12.73 11.83 7.81
CA GLN A 81 -13.52 11.57 9.01
C GLN A 81 -12.80 11.97 10.31
N GLY A 82 -11.58 12.48 10.22
CA GLY A 82 -10.77 12.92 11.37
C GLY A 82 -10.08 11.79 12.14
N TYR A 83 -9.99 10.59 11.57
CA TYR A 83 -9.30 9.43 12.14
C TYR A 83 -7.79 9.49 11.89
N HIS A 84 -7.13 10.42 12.55
CA HIS A 84 -5.71 10.73 12.33
C HIS A 84 -4.78 9.76 13.07
N GLN A 85 -5.18 9.28 14.26
CA GLN A 85 -4.40 8.27 14.99
C GLN A 85 -4.45 6.93 14.27
N SER A 86 -5.63 6.54 13.81
CA SER A 86 -5.86 5.35 13.00
C SER A 86 -5.04 5.40 11.71
N PHE A 87 -5.02 6.56 11.04
CA PHE A 87 -4.20 6.76 9.84
C PHE A 87 -2.71 6.60 10.14
N ARG A 88 -2.22 7.23 11.21
CA ARG A 88 -0.82 7.09 11.63
C ARG A 88 -0.46 5.63 11.90
N GLU A 89 -1.31 4.94 12.64
CA GLU A 89 -1.13 3.52 12.96
C GLU A 89 -1.08 2.65 11.71
N LEU A 90 -2.00 2.86 10.76
CA LEU A 90 -1.99 2.18 9.47
C LEU A 90 -0.65 2.38 8.73
N CYS A 91 -0.17 3.63 8.64
CA CYS A 91 1.12 3.93 8.03
C CYS A 91 2.26 3.18 8.72
N THR A 92 2.30 3.21 10.06
CA THR A 92 3.32 2.50 10.84
C THR A 92 3.31 0.99 10.58
N ILE A 93 2.14 0.36 10.53
CA ILE A 93 2.01 -1.09 10.23
C ILE A 93 2.54 -1.40 8.82
N LEU A 94 2.16 -0.61 7.82
CA LEU A 94 2.57 -0.83 6.44
C LEU A 94 4.07 -0.59 6.23
N GLU A 95 4.65 0.41 6.89
CA GLU A 95 6.08 0.67 6.88
C GLU A 95 6.85 -0.44 7.59
N TRP A 96 6.35 -0.91 8.74
CA TRP A 96 6.99 -1.99 9.47
C TRP A 96 7.05 -3.27 8.62
N GLN A 97 5.96 -3.67 7.97
CA GLN A 97 5.95 -4.85 7.09
C GLN A 97 6.95 -4.72 5.92
N LYS A 98 7.07 -3.52 5.33
CA LYS A 98 8.05 -3.27 4.25
C LYS A 98 9.48 -3.38 4.76
N ASN A 99 9.78 -2.74 5.89
CA ASN A 99 11.12 -2.76 6.47
C ASN A 99 11.53 -4.17 6.90
N ASP A 100 10.63 -4.93 7.51
CA ASP A 100 10.85 -6.33 7.89
C ASP A 100 11.17 -7.20 6.66
N ARG A 101 10.40 -7.02 5.60
CA ARG A 101 10.63 -7.71 4.32
C ARG A 101 11.97 -7.33 3.68
N GLU A 102 12.36 -6.06 3.72
CA GLU A 102 13.65 -5.59 3.19
C GLU A 102 14.83 -6.16 4.00
N GLN A 103 14.69 -6.28 5.32
CA GLN A 103 15.72 -6.84 6.21
C GLN A 103 15.93 -8.34 6.02
N LEU A 104 14.84 -9.10 5.83
CA LEU A 104 14.91 -10.55 5.63
C LEU A 104 15.51 -10.96 4.27
N GLY A 105 15.40 -10.08 3.26
CA GLY A 105 15.93 -10.32 1.91
C GLY A 105 15.09 -11.30 1.08
N VAL A 106 15.38 -11.37 -0.23
CA VAL A 106 14.57 -12.10 -1.23
C VAL A 106 14.49 -13.60 -0.98
N GLU A 107 15.51 -14.17 -0.36
CA GLU A 107 15.63 -15.61 -0.11
C GLU A 107 14.74 -16.10 1.05
N HIS A 108 14.28 -15.20 1.92
CA HIS A 108 13.50 -15.59 3.09
C HIS A 108 12.08 -16.02 2.71
N PRO A 109 11.52 -17.11 3.27
CA PRO A 109 10.15 -17.54 3.00
C PRO A 109 9.09 -16.44 3.21
N HIS A 110 9.25 -15.60 4.24
CA HIS A 110 8.35 -14.46 4.50
C HIS A 110 8.42 -13.35 3.45
N TYR A 111 9.49 -13.26 2.66
CA TYR A 111 9.57 -12.32 1.54
C TYR A 111 8.52 -12.64 0.47
N ARG A 112 8.13 -13.92 0.32
CA ARG A 112 7.10 -14.34 -0.64
C ARG A 112 5.67 -14.06 -0.16
N ARG A 113 5.47 -13.65 1.10
CA ARG A 113 4.13 -13.29 1.60
C ARG A 113 3.63 -12.02 0.92
N SER A 114 2.33 -11.98 0.63
CA SER A 114 1.66 -10.79 0.13
C SER A 114 1.74 -9.65 1.15
N LEU A 115 1.95 -8.43 0.66
CA LEU A 115 1.84 -7.24 1.51
C LEU A 115 0.38 -6.98 1.84
N LEU A 116 0.12 -6.36 3.00
CA LEU A 116 -1.23 -5.96 3.42
C LEU A 116 -1.94 -5.09 2.38
N ASP A 117 -1.20 -4.23 1.67
CA ASP A 117 -1.74 -3.38 0.58
C ASP A 117 -2.26 -4.21 -0.62
N GLY A 118 -1.71 -5.41 -0.82
CA GLY A 118 -2.17 -6.35 -1.85
C GLY A 118 -3.36 -7.20 -1.44
N GLU A 119 -3.77 -7.17 -0.17
CA GLU A 119 -4.85 -8.00 0.39
C GLU A 119 -6.03 -7.12 0.82
N PRO A 120 -6.97 -6.83 -0.10
CA PRO A 120 -7.96 -5.77 0.10
C PRO A 120 -8.89 -6.03 1.29
N ASP A 121 -9.24 -7.28 1.56
CA ASP A 121 -10.14 -7.64 2.65
C ASP A 121 -9.47 -7.44 4.02
N LYS A 122 -8.20 -7.86 4.16
CA LYS A 122 -7.42 -7.64 5.38
C LYS A 122 -7.20 -6.15 5.63
N LEU A 123 -6.87 -5.41 4.57
CA LEU A 123 -6.67 -3.96 4.66
C LEU A 123 -7.94 -3.23 5.08
N ARG A 124 -9.10 -3.58 4.51
CA ARG A 124 -10.40 -3.01 4.91
C ARG A 124 -10.72 -3.34 6.35
N PHE A 125 -10.55 -4.60 6.75
CA PHE A 125 -10.80 -5.04 8.11
C PHE A 125 -9.94 -4.26 9.11
N LEU A 126 -8.63 -4.12 8.83
CA LEU A 126 -7.70 -3.33 9.60
C LEU A 126 -8.18 -1.89 9.78
N CYS A 127 -8.47 -1.19 8.68
CA CYS A 127 -8.90 0.22 8.74
C CYS A 127 -10.22 0.41 9.50
N ILE A 128 -11.19 -0.49 9.31
CA ILE A 128 -12.49 -0.42 10.02
C ILE A 128 -12.27 -0.50 11.53
N TYR A 129 -11.46 -1.45 12.00
CA TYR A 129 -11.26 -1.65 13.43
C TYR A 129 -10.33 -0.62 14.06
N LEU A 130 -9.31 -0.13 13.34
CA LEU A 130 -8.51 1.01 13.79
C LEU A 130 -9.41 2.24 14.02
N ASN A 131 -10.31 2.55 13.09
CA ASN A 131 -11.25 3.66 13.27
C ASN A 131 -12.18 3.44 14.48
N LYS A 132 -12.66 2.21 14.70
CA LYS A 132 -13.47 1.87 15.90
C LYS A 132 -12.69 2.03 17.20
N ILE A 133 -11.39 1.69 17.19
CA ILE A 133 -10.48 1.87 18.33
C ILE A 133 -10.34 3.35 18.67
N GLU A 134 -10.02 4.19 17.68
CA GLU A 134 -9.90 5.64 17.89
C GLU A 134 -11.24 6.25 18.29
N GLU A 135 -12.37 5.82 17.71
CA GLU A 135 -13.70 6.26 18.12
C GLU A 135 -14.00 5.93 19.59
N ALA A 136 -13.66 4.70 20.01
CA ALA A 136 -13.84 4.26 21.39
C ALA A 136 -12.94 5.07 22.35
N GLU A 137 -11.69 5.33 21.97
CA GLU A 137 -10.78 6.18 22.73
C GLU A 137 -11.32 7.61 22.87
N ARG A 138 -11.79 8.24 21.78
CA ARG A 138 -12.39 9.58 21.80
C ARG A 138 -13.60 9.66 22.74
N ARG A 139 -14.37 8.57 22.84
CA ARG A 139 -15.53 8.43 23.74
C ARG A 139 -15.18 7.93 25.14
N LYS A 140 -13.89 7.70 25.44
CA LYS A 140 -13.40 7.10 26.70
C LYS A 140 -14.04 5.74 27.01
N GLN A 141 -14.41 4.99 25.99
CA GLN A 141 -15.00 3.66 26.08
C GLN A 141 -13.91 2.58 25.99
N TYR A 142 -13.05 2.50 27.01
CA TYR A 142 -11.85 1.65 26.94
C TYR A 142 -12.16 0.15 26.83
N SER A 143 -13.29 -0.32 27.38
CA SER A 143 -13.76 -1.69 27.15
C SER A 143 -14.03 -1.98 25.67
N ASN A 144 -14.59 -1.02 24.94
CA ASN A 144 -14.80 -1.16 23.49
C ASN A 144 -13.47 -1.08 22.75
N MET A 145 -12.55 -0.20 23.16
CA MET A 145 -11.19 -0.12 22.60
C MET A 145 -10.46 -1.47 22.72
N TYR A 146 -10.46 -2.06 23.92
CA TYR A 146 -9.88 -3.37 24.19
C TYR A 146 -10.49 -4.46 23.31
N LYS A 147 -11.82 -4.55 23.25
CA LYS A 147 -12.53 -5.53 22.40
C LYS A 147 -12.14 -5.39 20.93
N ASN A 148 -12.06 -4.16 20.40
CA ASN A 148 -11.67 -3.97 19.00
C ASN A 148 -10.22 -4.38 18.73
N TYR A 149 -9.29 -4.20 19.69
CA TYR A 149 -7.94 -4.75 19.55
C TYR A 149 -7.91 -6.28 19.58
N ILE A 150 -8.73 -6.92 20.45
CA ILE A 150 -8.85 -8.39 20.49
C ILE A 150 -9.39 -8.94 19.17
N GLU A 151 -10.37 -8.26 18.56
CA GLU A 151 -10.91 -8.63 17.25
C GLU A 151 -9.83 -8.56 16.15
N LEU A 152 -9.03 -7.49 16.13
CA LEU A 152 -7.88 -7.39 15.22
C LEU A 152 -6.87 -8.52 15.45
N ALA A 153 -6.47 -8.75 16.70
CA ALA A 153 -5.50 -9.78 17.04
C ALA A 153 -5.99 -11.16 16.60
N SER A 154 -7.23 -11.51 16.94
CA SER A 154 -7.86 -12.79 16.60
C SER A 154 -8.01 -12.99 15.09
N PHE A 155 -8.37 -11.93 14.34
CA PHE A 155 -8.49 -11.99 12.88
C PHE A 155 -7.14 -12.29 12.23
N PHE A 156 -6.08 -11.58 12.63
CA PHE A 156 -4.76 -11.77 12.05
C PHE A 156 -4.09 -13.07 12.50
N LEU A 157 -4.40 -13.56 13.70
CA LEU A 157 -3.99 -14.89 14.15
C LEU A 157 -4.55 -15.98 13.22
N LYS A 158 -5.85 -15.90 12.92
CA LYS A 158 -6.52 -16.85 11.98
C LYS A 158 -6.03 -16.71 10.54
N SER A 159 -5.47 -15.56 10.19
CA SER A 159 -4.96 -15.25 8.85
C SER A 159 -3.46 -15.57 8.67
N ASP A 160 -2.84 -16.23 9.65
CA ASP A 160 -1.40 -16.55 9.68
C ASP A 160 -0.47 -15.31 9.75
N ASP A 161 -1.03 -14.13 10.08
CA ASP A 161 -0.29 -12.89 10.30
C ASP A 161 0.04 -12.73 11.79
N HIS A 162 0.78 -13.71 12.31
CA HIS A 162 1.21 -13.79 13.71
C HIS A 162 1.89 -12.50 14.19
N TRP A 163 2.78 -11.92 13.40
CA TRP A 163 3.48 -10.66 13.72
C TRP A 163 2.50 -9.51 14.07
N LEU A 164 1.40 -9.42 13.32
CA LEU A 164 0.40 -8.37 13.49
C LEU A 164 -0.56 -8.69 14.63
N SER A 165 -0.96 -9.97 14.75
CA SER A 165 -1.72 -10.49 15.90
C SER A 165 -1.01 -10.18 17.21
N ASP A 166 0.27 -10.53 17.30
CA ASP A 166 1.10 -10.37 18.49
C ASP A 166 1.26 -8.90 18.87
N SER A 167 1.42 -8.02 17.88
CA SER A 167 1.43 -6.56 18.08
C SER A 167 0.11 -6.08 18.72
N PHE A 168 -1.03 -6.55 18.23
CA PHE A 168 -2.33 -6.15 18.79
C PHE A 168 -2.61 -6.73 20.18
N TYR A 169 -2.18 -7.96 20.49
CA TYR A 169 -2.27 -8.49 21.86
C TYR A 169 -1.43 -7.69 22.84
N LYS A 170 -0.22 -7.27 22.45
CA LYS A 170 0.61 -6.36 23.28
C LYS A 170 -0.09 -5.01 23.52
N LYS A 171 -0.79 -4.48 22.51
CA LYS A 171 -1.61 -3.27 22.67
C LYS A 171 -2.81 -3.48 23.59
N CYS A 172 -3.47 -4.63 23.52
CA CYS A 172 -4.53 -4.99 24.47
C CYS A 172 -4.04 -4.92 25.92
N LEU A 173 -2.87 -5.52 26.20
CA LEU A 173 -2.25 -5.47 27.52
C LEU A 173 -1.92 -4.03 27.95
N SER A 174 -1.35 -3.23 27.04
CA SER A 174 -1.05 -1.82 27.33
C SER A 174 -2.32 -1.04 27.70
N VAL A 175 -3.44 -1.25 26.98
CA VAL A 175 -4.73 -0.64 27.31
C VAL A 175 -5.22 -1.11 28.68
N ALA A 176 -5.18 -2.42 28.95
CA ALA A 176 -5.62 -3.00 30.22
C ALA A 176 -4.83 -2.49 31.43
N GLN A 177 -3.52 -2.25 31.25
CA GLN A 177 -2.65 -1.69 32.30
C GLN A 177 -2.84 -0.18 32.48
N THR A 178 -3.13 0.54 31.40
CA THR A 178 -3.23 2.01 31.43
C THR A 178 -4.49 2.48 32.14
N TYR A 179 -5.61 1.78 31.96
CA TYR A 179 -6.90 2.22 32.49
C TYR A 179 -7.35 1.35 33.66
N THR A 180 -7.62 1.98 34.80
CA THR A 180 -8.07 1.31 36.04
C THR A 180 -9.51 0.80 36.00
N GLN A 181 -10.20 0.96 34.87
CA GLN A 181 -11.62 0.63 34.69
C GLN A 181 -11.85 -0.85 34.32
N PHE A 182 -10.78 -1.58 34.05
CA PHE A 182 -10.87 -3.01 33.73
C PHE A 182 -10.96 -3.85 34.99
N ASP A 183 -11.81 -4.88 34.94
CA ASP A 183 -11.82 -5.88 35.99
C ASP A 183 -10.54 -6.73 35.96
N SER A 184 -10.29 -7.45 37.06
CA SER A 184 -9.12 -8.32 37.18
C SER A 184 -9.12 -9.45 36.16
N GLN A 185 -10.28 -9.84 35.63
CA GLN A 185 -10.41 -10.90 34.63
C GLN A 185 -9.86 -10.46 33.27
N LEU A 186 -10.21 -9.28 32.79
CA LEU A 186 -9.71 -8.73 31.53
C LEU A 186 -8.21 -8.48 31.58
N VAL A 187 -7.69 -8.02 32.71
CA VAL A 187 -6.24 -7.87 32.90
C VAL A 187 -5.55 -9.23 32.84
N ALA A 188 -6.08 -10.25 33.53
CA ALA A 188 -5.54 -11.60 33.50
C ALA A 188 -5.59 -12.22 32.09
N GLU A 189 -6.68 -12.00 31.35
CA GLU A 189 -6.81 -12.43 29.96
C GLU A 189 -5.78 -11.76 29.05
N ALA A 190 -5.53 -10.45 29.23
CA ALA A 190 -4.53 -9.73 28.47
C ALA A 190 -3.12 -10.30 28.72
N TYR A 191 -2.79 -10.62 29.97
CA TYR A 191 -1.53 -11.29 30.32
C TYR A 191 -1.44 -12.69 29.72
N LEU A 192 -2.51 -13.49 29.78
CA LEU A 192 -2.55 -14.82 29.17
C LEU A 192 -2.29 -14.74 27.67
N ASN A 193 -2.98 -13.83 26.96
CA ASN A 193 -2.81 -13.66 25.52
C ASN A 193 -1.36 -13.29 25.16
N VAL A 194 -0.72 -12.40 25.93
CA VAL A 194 0.70 -12.07 25.73
C VAL A 194 1.62 -13.25 26.10
N GLY A 195 1.28 -14.05 27.11
CA GLY A 195 1.99 -15.30 27.41
C GLY A 195 1.98 -16.27 26.22
N LEU A 196 0.80 -16.49 25.62
CA LEU A 196 0.64 -17.34 24.43
C LEU A 196 1.40 -16.79 23.21
N VAL A 197 1.55 -15.46 23.10
CA VAL A 197 2.40 -14.84 22.07
C VAL A 197 3.86 -15.27 22.23
N TYR A 198 4.38 -15.29 23.47
CA TYR A 198 5.77 -15.68 23.72
C TYR A 198 6.02 -17.18 23.56
N GLU A 199 5.03 -18.03 23.81
CA GLU A 199 5.16 -19.49 23.60
C GLU A 199 5.28 -19.89 22.12
N ARG A 200 4.84 -19.03 21.19
CA ARG A 200 4.89 -19.29 19.74
C ARG A 200 6.19 -18.87 19.06
N GLN A 201 7.09 -18.18 19.79
CA GLN A 201 8.36 -17.65 19.28
C GLN A 201 9.49 -18.65 19.49
#